data_AF-A0A814BP29-F1
#
_entry.id   AF-A0A814BP29-F1
#
_cell.length_a   1.000
_cell.length_b   1.000
_cell.length_c   1.000
_cell.angle_alpha   90.00
_cell.angle_beta   90.00
_cell.angle_gamma   90.00
#
_symmetry.space_group_name_H-M   'P 1'
#
loop_
_entity.id
_entity.type
_entity.pdbx_description
1 polymer ?
#
loop_
_entity_poly.entity_id
_entity_poly.type
_entity_poly.pdbx_seq_one_letter_code
_entity_poly.pdbx_strand_id
1 'polypeptide(L)'
;MYDNATHACKIMKSLNQEQEYAFSTISKLLITLRQQIIPYPNEYFHGRGIVLTVGPHQLALAKVNLKMIEHSGTQLHVQIWYSSSQISETMMMELLNTAPKLNSHICCFDKAQCRTHTQIWQLNHTHVYKPRIGNLLKHFPYKPAAIISATFAEVLFLDCDAYITRDPIDLFLSDPMYLKFGALFFPDAYQSRQHPGVWNLFNTSCGEHEYEFDSATILVDKKRVWNGLYMTKLMNDNYELFYKHVTDGDKDTFRLGFRYMNVKYYIVMIPCATGSFDGIRFCGWTLCKTDSLAQHIYVNHVHLFKYERISYTSANLGYTRIGLGDPNNNSFFFVHCRLSETSKSCFHIVKKPNPQITNSQCYTGGIQSEELEDHQYASNKSLLYEESRKNRILISKTNNLIPHFVDNLLKYIQ
;
A
#
# COMPACT_ATOMS: atom_id res chain seq x y z
N MET A 1 -7.99 -6.79 19.53
CA MET A 1 -8.72 -6.93 18.25
C MET A 1 -7.95 -7.73 17.22
N TYR A 2 -6.62 -7.71 17.29
CA TYR A 2 -5.73 -8.57 16.51
C TYR A 2 -5.29 -9.77 17.37
N ASP A 3 -5.41 -10.98 16.84
CA ASP A 3 -4.85 -12.19 17.45
C ASP A 3 -3.54 -12.57 16.73
N ASN A 4 -2.54 -13.01 17.49
CA ASN A 4 -1.25 -13.44 16.93
C ASN A 4 -1.29 -14.88 16.43
N ALA A 5 -2.39 -15.60 16.62
CA ALA A 5 -2.53 -16.97 16.15
C ALA A 5 -2.73 -17.07 14.63
N THR A 6 -2.14 -18.10 14.03
CA THR A 6 -2.22 -18.48 12.62
C THR A 6 -3.63 -18.83 12.11
N HIS A 7 -4.64 -18.83 12.99
CA HIS A 7 -6.04 -19.20 12.68
C HIS A 7 -7.05 -18.27 13.37
N ALA A 8 -6.95 -16.96 13.14
CA ALA A 8 -7.81 -15.96 13.78
C ALA A 8 -9.33 -16.26 13.64
N CYS A 9 -9.76 -16.87 12.54
CA CYS A 9 -11.16 -17.25 12.30
C CYS A 9 -11.68 -18.42 13.16
N LYS A 10 -10.77 -19.24 13.72
CA LYS A 10 -11.13 -20.42 14.54
C LYS A 10 -11.14 -20.14 16.04
N ILE A 11 -10.69 -18.95 16.43
CA ILE A 11 -10.61 -18.54 17.83
C ILE A 11 -11.98 -18.05 18.30
N MET A 12 -12.69 -18.91 19.02
CA MET A 12 -13.93 -18.57 19.73
C MET A 12 -13.64 -17.88 21.07
N LYS A 13 -12.85 -16.80 21.07
CA LYS A 13 -12.68 -16.00 22.28
C LYS A 13 -13.94 -15.14 22.43
N SER A 14 -14.61 -15.23 23.58
CA SER A 14 -15.75 -14.35 23.86
C SER A 14 -15.28 -12.90 23.89
N LEU A 15 -16.08 -12.00 23.30
CA LEU A 15 -15.88 -10.57 23.45
C LEU A 15 -16.01 -10.20 24.94
N ASN A 16 -15.22 -9.23 25.40
CA ASN A 16 -15.48 -8.63 26.71
C ASN A 16 -16.63 -7.60 26.61
N GLN A 17 -17.17 -7.17 27.75
CA GLN A 17 -18.31 -6.24 27.79
C GLN A 17 -18.06 -4.92 27.02
N GLU A 18 -16.85 -4.37 27.09
CA GLU A 18 -16.48 -3.16 26.34
C GLU A 18 -16.58 -3.41 24.83
N GLN A 19 -16.07 -4.55 24.36
CA GLN A 19 -16.10 -4.93 22.96
C GLN A 19 -17.53 -5.21 22.48
N GLU A 20 -18.36 -5.90 23.27
CA GLU A 20 -19.77 -6.15 22.95
C GLU A 20 -20.55 -4.84 22.80
N TYR A 21 -20.36 -3.91 23.74
CA TYR A 21 -20.98 -2.59 23.68
C TYR A 21 -20.49 -1.78 22.46
N ALA A 22 -19.18 -1.77 22.21
CA ALA A 22 -18.59 -1.09 21.06
C ALA A 22 -19.13 -1.69 19.75
N PHE A 23 -19.24 -3.01 19.65
CA PHE A 23 -19.73 -3.71 18.46
C PHE A 23 -21.20 -3.40 18.19
N SER A 24 -22.04 -3.41 19.23
CA SER A 24 -23.44 -2.99 19.13
C SER A 24 -23.56 -1.54 18.65
N THR A 25 -22.70 -0.65 19.16
CA THR A 25 -22.64 0.76 18.75
C THR A 25 -22.21 0.90 17.29
N ILE A 26 -21.14 0.20 16.89
CA ILE A 26 -20.62 0.20 15.52
C ILE A 26 -21.66 -0.34 14.54
N SER A 27 -22.35 -1.43 14.88
CA SER A 27 -23.39 -2.01 14.02
C SER A 27 -24.50 -1.00 13.70
N LYS A 28 -24.99 -0.27 14.71
CA LYS A 28 -25.97 0.82 14.50
C LYS A 28 -25.37 1.96 13.68
N LEU A 29 -24.13 2.35 13.99
CA LEU A 29 -23.44 3.43 13.29
C LEU A 29 -23.26 3.11 11.79
N LEU A 30 -22.89 1.88 11.43
CA LEU A 30 -22.70 1.45 10.04
C LEU A 30 -23.98 1.62 9.19
N ILE A 31 -25.17 1.45 9.78
CA ILE A 31 -26.45 1.72 9.11
C ILE A 31 -26.59 3.22 8.82
N THR A 32 -26.32 4.06 9.83
CA THR A 32 -26.35 5.52 9.69
C THR A 32 -25.33 6.02 8.68
N LEU A 33 -24.09 5.51 8.71
CA LEU A 33 -23.04 5.90 7.76
C LEU A 33 -23.42 5.54 6.33
N ARG A 34 -24.06 4.38 6.11
CA ARG A 34 -24.54 3.99 4.77
C ARG A 34 -25.54 5.00 4.19
N GLN A 35 -26.37 5.61 5.03
CA GLN A 35 -27.34 6.64 4.62
C GLN A 35 -26.69 7.99 4.28
N GLN A 36 -25.45 8.23 4.70
CA GLN A 36 -24.69 9.46 4.41
C GLN A 36 -23.92 9.40 3.09
N ILE A 37 -23.92 8.26 2.40
CA ILE A 37 -23.26 8.12 1.10
C ILE A 37 -24.02 8.96 0.07
N ILE A 38 -23.34 9.95 -0.47
CA ILE A 38 -23.88 10.78 -1.56
C ILE A 38 -23.69 10.08 -2.91
N PRO A 39 -24.50 10.40 -3.94
CA PRO A 39 -24.24 9.95 -5.30
C PRO A 39 -22.88 10.40 -5.83
N TYR A 40 -22.28 9.62 -6.73
CA TYR A 40 -21.04 10.00 -7.41
C TYR A 40 -21.23 11.31 -8.21
N PRO A 41 -20.46 12.39 -7.92
CA PRO A 41 -20.58 13.67 -8.61
C PRO A 41 -19.91 13.62 -9.99
N ASN A 42 -20.67 13.23 -11.02
CA ASN A 42 -20.15 13.02 -12.38
C ASN A 42 -19.40 14.24 -12.95
N GLU A 43 -19.88 15.46 -12.67
CA GLU A 43 -19.29 16.69 -13.22
C GLU A 43 -18.00 17.13 -12.52
N TYR A 44 -17.70 16.59 -11.34
CA TYR A 44 -16.54 17.01 -10.54
C TYR A 44 -15.29 16.21 -10.90
N PHE A 45 -15.44 14.92 -11.17
CA PHE A 45 -14.32 14.00 -11.33
C PHE A 45 -14.04 13.67 -12.81
N HIS A 46 -12.79 13.83 -13.22
CA HIS A 46 -12.37 13.62 -14.61
C HIS A 46 -10.96 13.05 -14.72
N GLY A 47 -10.71 12.26 -15.77
CA GLY A 47 -9.38 11.77 -16.10
C GLY A 47 -8.73 10.89 -15.03
N ARG A 48 -7.42 10.71 -15.19
CA ARG A 48 -6.57 9.83 -14.37
C ARG A 48 -5.47 10.65 -13.71
N GLY A 49 -5.09 10.28 -12.50
CA GLY A 49 -3.95 10.93 -11.87
C GLY A 49 -3.43 10.21 -10.64
N ILE A 50 -2.27 10.69 -10.21
CA ILE A 50 -1.57 10.20 -9.02
C ILE A 50 -1.93 11.11 -7.85
N VAL A 51 -2.24 10.52 -6.70
CA VAL A 51 -2.60 11.25 -5.48
C VAL A 51 -1.64 10.89 -4.37
N LEU A 52 -1.06 11.90 -3.73
CA LEU A 52 -0.22 11.73 -2.54
C LEU A 52 -0.84 12.51 -1.37
N THR A 53 -0.51 12.08 -0.15
CA THR A 53 -0.71 12.89 1.06
C THR A 53 0.62 13.17 1.73
N VAL A 54 0.85 14.42 2.15
CA VAL A 54 2.09 14.81 2.82
C VAL A 54 1.79 15.33 4.22
N GLY A 55 2.42 14.71 5.22
CA GLY A 55 2.48 15.15 6.62
C GLY A 55 3.86 15.71 7.02
N PRO A 56 4.00 16.27 8.23
CA PRO A 56 5.19 17.03 8.67
C PRO A 56 6.52 16.28 8.53
N HIS A 57 6.51 14.98 8.79
CA HIS A 57 7.71 14.13 8.75
C HIS A 57 7.90 13.41 7.40
N GLN A 58 7.10 13.74 6.38
CA GLN A 58 7.09 13.05 5.09
C GLN A 58 7.67 13.89 3.95
N LEU A 59 8.05 15.14 4.18
CA LEU A 59 8.54 16.05 3.13
C LEU A 59 9.75 15.49 2.37
N ALA A 60 10.73 14.91 3.07
CA ALA A 60 11.91 14.32 2.41
C ALA A 60 11.53 13.12 1.52
N LEU A 61 10.65 12.26 2.02
CA LEU A 61 10.15 11.10 1.28
C LEU A 61 9.32 11.55 0.07
N ALA A 62 8.47 12.56 0.23
CA ALA A 62 7.69 13.16 -0.85
C ALA A 62 8.59 13.73 -1.95
N LYS A 63 9.69 14.41 -1.60
CA LYS A 63 10.69 14.91 -2.56
C LYS A 63 11.26 13.78 -3.41
N VAL A 64 11.67 12.68 -2.78
CA VAL A 64 12.16 11.48 -3.49
C VAL A 64 11.07 10.93 -4.39
N ASN A 65 9.85 10.76 -3.87
CA ASN A 65 8.75 10.18 -4.64
C ASN A 65 8.42 11.01 -5.89
N LEU A 66 8.32 12.34 -5.77
CA LEU A 66 8.06 13.21 -6.91
C LEU A 66 9.15 13.12 -7.98
N LYS A 67 10.43 13.01 -7.59
CA LYS A 67 11.52 12.78 -8.57
C LYS A 67 11.43 11.40 -9.24
N MET A 68 11.04 10.37 -8.49
CA MET A 68 10.83 9.03 -9.06
C MET A 68 9.65 9.03 -10.05
N ILE A 69 8.56 9.72 -9.72
CA ILE A 69 7.42 9.90 -10.62
C ILE A 69 7.84 10.69 -11.87
N GLU A 70 8.56 11.80 -11.73
CA GLU A 70 9.08 12.58 -12.86
C GLU A 70 10.00 11.72 -13.75
N HIS A 71 10.89 10.93 -13.14
CA HIS A 71 11.81 10.06 -13.86
C HIS A 71 11.10 8.93 -14.63
N SER A 72 9.92 8.49 -14.16
CA SER A 72 9.12 7.49 -14.87
C SER A 72 8.66 7.95 -16.26
N GLY A 73 8.68 9.26 -16.52
CA GLY A 73 8.24 9.85 -17.79
C GLY A 73 6.73 9.95 -17.94
N THR A 74 5.96 9.60 -16.90
CA THR A 74 4.50 9.62 -16.94
C THR A 74 3.95 11.00 -17.27
N GLN A 75 2.86 11.01 -18.03
CA GLN A 75 2.09 12.23 -18.35
C GLN A 75 0.89 12.40 -17.42
N LEU A 76 0.70 11.51 -16.44
CA LEU A 76 -0.36 11.63 -15.45
C LEU A 76 -0.14 12.87 -14.58
N HIS A 77 -1.23 13.57 -14.30
CA HIS A 77 -1.20 14.69 -13.37
C HIS A 77 -1.07 14.17 -11.94
N VAL A 78 -0.42 14.95 -11.08
CA VAL A 78 -0.18 14.59 -9.68
C VAL A 78 -0.82 15.61 -8.76
N GLN A 79 -1.65 15.16 -7.82
CA GLN A 79 -2.20 15.99 -6.76
C GLN A 79 -1.62 15.61 -5.41
N ILE A 80 -0.98 16.58 -4.76
CA ILE A 80 -0.29 16.41 -3.49
C ILE A 80 -1.11 17.09 -2.40
N TRP A 81 -1.81 16.30 -1.61
CA TRP A 81 -2.75 16.79 -0.60
C TRP A 81 -2.07 17.00 0.76
N TYR A 82 -2.38 18.12 1.42
CA TYR A 82 -1.87 18.45 2.75
C TYR A 82 -2.89 19.23 3.59
N SER A 83 -2.71 19.21 4.90
CA SER A 83 -3.43 20.08 5.84
C SER A 83 -2.58 21.30 6.16
N SER A 84 -3.12 22.51 6.00
CA SER A 84 -2.39 23.74 6.35
C SER A 84 -2.18 23.89 7.85
N SER A 85 -2.87 23.09 8.67
CA SER A 85 -2.61 23.00 10.11
C SER A 85 -1.35 22.19 10.45
N GLN A 86 -0.78 21.46 9.50
CA GLN A 86 0.36 20.56 9.70
C GLN A 86 1.60 21.01 8.94
N ILE A 87 1.42 21.52 7.73
CA ILE A 87 2.51 21.94 6.85
C ILE A 87 2.19 23.32 6.29
N SER A 88 3.19 24.20 6.27
CA SER A 88 3.03 25.51 5.65
C SER A 88 2.94 25.38 4.13
N GLU A 89 2.21 26.30 3.52
CA GLU A 89 2.12 26.38 2.07
C GLU A 89 3.49 26.61 1.41
N THR A 90 4.39 27.34 2.07
CA THR A 90 5.77 27.54 1.59
C THR A 90 6.53 26.24 1.42
N MET A 91 6.47 25.33 2.41
CA MET A 91 7.10 24.00 2.32
C MET A 91 6.49 23.15 1.20
N MET A 92 5.19 23.26 0.97
CA MET A 92 4.52 22.56 -0.13
C MET A 92 4.92 23.13 -1.50
N MET A 93 5.11 24.44 -1.62
CA MET A 93 5.61 25.07 -2.85
C MET A 93 7.04 24.62 -3.18
N GLU A 94 7.88 24.34 -2.19
CA GLU A 94 9.20 23.73 -2.42
C GLU A 94 9.13 22.32 -3.03
N LEU A 95 8.07 21.55 -2.74
CA LEU A 95 7.88 20.24 -3.36
C LEU A 95 7.64 20.35 -4.86
N LEU A 96 6.90 21.35 -5.32
CA LEU A 96 6.69 21.58 -6.77
C LEU A 96 8.01 21.86 -7.50
N ASN A 97 8.93 22.60 -6.87
CA ASN A 97 10.27 22.85 -7.41
C ASN A 97 11.15 21.59 -7.51
N THR A 98 10.78 20.51 -6.80
CA THR A 98 11.59 19.28 -6.73
C THR A 98 11.51 18.45 -8.02
N ALA A 99 10.39 18.56 -8.75
CA ALA A 99 10.10 17.82 -9.96
C ALA A 99 9.43 18.74 -11.01
N PRO A 100 10.17 19.72 -11.57
CA PRO A 100 9.60 20.79 -12.39
C PRO A 100 9.01 20.34 -13.73
N LYS A 101 9.33 19.14 -14.22
CA LYS A 101 8.77 18.57 -15.45
C LYS A 101 7.45 17.84 -15.20
N LEU A 102 7.12 17.57 -13.93
CA LEU A 102 5.90 16.86 -13.56
C LEU A 102 4.73 17.83 -13.50
N ASN A 103 3.61 17.47 -14.10
CA ASN A 103 2.36 18.22 -13.96
C ASN A 103 1.75 18.00 -12.57
N SER A 104 2.28 18.71 -11.58
CA SER A 104 1.95 18.54 -10.16
C SER A 104 1.26 19.77 -9.58
N HIS A 105 0.21 19.51 -8.80
CA HIS A 105 -0.57 20.51 -8.09
C HIS A 105 -0.52 20.19 -6.59
N ILE A 106 -0.24 21.18 -5.74
CA ILE A 106 -0.46 21.02 -4.30
C ILE A 106 -1.91 21.37 -3.98
N CYS A 107 -2.56 20.59 -3.13
CA CYS A 107 -3.96 20.74 -2.78
C CYS A 107 -4.14 20.81 -1.26
N CYS A 108 -4.78 21.86 -0.78
CA CYS A 108 -4.98 22.11 0.64
C CYS A 108 -6.41 21.72 1.04
N PHE A 109 -6.54 20.81 2.02
CA PHE A 109 -7.84 20.41 2.55
C PHE A 109 -8.59 21.60 3.19
N ASP A 110 -7.90 22.39 4.00
CA ASP A 110 -8.48 23.52 4.74
C ASP A 110 -9.07 24.59 3.81
N LYS A 111 -8.37 24.86 2.71
CA LYS A 111 -8.75 25.89 1.75
C LYS A 111 -9.63 25.35 0.63
N ALA A 112 -9.79 24.02 0.51
CA ALA A 112 -10.36 23.34 -0.65
C ALA A 112 -9.84 23.93 -1.97
N GLN A 113 -8.52 23.99 -2.10
CA GLN A 113 -7.86 24.71 -3.19
C GLN A 113 -6.68 23.89 -3.68
N CYS A 114 -6.52 23.79 -4.99
CA CYS A 114 -5.28 23.29 -5.60
C CYS A 114 -4.50 24.45 -6.25
N ARG A 115 -3.19 24.32 -6.37
CA ARG A 115 -2.36 25.34 -7.02
C ARG A 115 -1.06 24.80 -7.61
N THR A 116 -0.56 25.55 -8.59
CA THR A 116 0.83 25.51 -9.10
C THR A 116 1.58 26.76 -8.66
N HIS A 117 2.77 26.98 -9.23
CA HIS A 117 3.51 28.24 -9.11
C HIS A 117 2.74 29.45 -9.69
N THR A 118 1.93 29.24 -10.73
CA THR A 118 1.33 30.32 -11.51
C THR A 118 -0.18 30.40 -11.39
N GLN A 119 -0.84 29.31 -11.00
CA GLN A 119 -2.29 29.19 -11.02
C GLN A 119 -2.85 28.66 -9.70
N ILE A 120 -4.05 29.09 -9.38
CA ILE A 120 -4.83 28.70 -8.21
C ILE A 120 -6.21 28.29 -8.72
N TRP A 121 -6.69 27.14 -8.25
CA TRP A 121 -8.04 26.66 -8.50
C TRP A 121 -8.78 26.44 -7.19
N GLN A 122 -9.93 27.10 -7.06
CA GLN A 122 -10.85 26.82 -5.97
C GLN A 122 -11.63 25.54 -6.31
N LEU A 123 -11.62 24.58 -5.39
CA LEU A 123 -12.40 23.36 -5.50
C LEU A 123 -13.76 23.55 -4.84
N ASN A 124 -14.73 22.74 -5.23
CA ASN A 124 -16.02 22.72 -4.55
C ASN A 124 -15.84 22.12 -3.15
N HIS A 125 -16.07 22.93 -2.12
CA HIS A 125 -15.94 22.53 -0.72
C HIS A 125 -16.82 21.33 -0.35
N THR A 126 -17.93 21.09 -1.06
CA THR A 126 -18.79 19.92 -0.81
C THR A 126 -18.14 18.58 -1.18
N HIS A 127 -17.08 18.62 -1.99
CA HIS A 127 -16.35 17.45 -2.47
C HIS A 127 -14.92 17.36 -1.93
N VAL A 128 -14.50 18.33 -1.10
CA VAL A 128 -13.23 18.27 -0.37
C VAL A 128 -13.48 17.85 1.06
N TYR A 129 -12.90 16.72 1.44
CA TYR A 129 -13.12 16.10 2.74
C TYR A 129 -11.88 16.22 3.60
N LYS A 130 -11.91 17.14 4.58
CA LYS A 130 -10.88 17.21 5.61
C LYS A 130 -11.27 16.29 6.78
N PRO A 131 -10.48 15.25 7.11
CA PRO A 131 -10.70 14.47 8.31
C PRO A 131 -10.57 15.35 9.56
N ARG A 132 -11.44 15.14 10.54
CA ARG A 132 -11.28 15.74 11.87
C ARG A 132 -10.31 14.86 12.64
N ILE A 133 -9.06 15.27 12.75
CA ILE A 133 -8.06 14.53 13.53
C ILE A 133 -7.81 15.32 14.82
N GLY A 134 -8.14 14.73 15.98
CA GLY A 134 -7.79 15.27 17.29
C GLY A 134 -6.30 15.08 17.59
N ASN A 135 -5.96 14.69 18.82
CA ASN A 135 -4.58 14.40 19.23
C ASN A 135 -4.06 13.03 18.74
N LEU A 136 -4.59 12.52 17.61
CA LEU A 136 -4.22 11.21 17.11
C LEU A 136 -2.75 11.21 16.65
N LEU A 137 -1.98 10.24 17.12
CA LEU A 137 -0.57 10.10 16.77
C LEU A 137 -0.35 9.72 15.28
N LYS A 138 -1.34 9.12 14.61
CA LYS A 138 -1.22 8.61 13.24
C LYS A 138 -2.25 9.24 12.30
N HIS A 139 -1.81 9.98 11.29
CA HIS A 139 -2.66 10.77 10.38
C HIS A 139 -3.30 9.97 9.22
N PHE A 140 -3.61 8.70 9.44
CA PHE A 140 -4.12 7.77 8.44
C PHE A 140 -5.44 8.17 7.75
N PRO A 141 -6.41 8.84 8.41
CA PRO A 141 -7.64 9.27 7.76
C PRO A 141 -7.46 10.18 6.54
N TYR A 142 -6.29 10.83 6.39
CA TYR A 142 -6.02 11.70 5.23
C TYR A 142 -5.92 10.94 3.90
N LYS A 143 -5.56 9.65 3.90
CA LYS A 143 -5.42 8.87 2.65
C LYS A 143 -6.76 8.70 1.90
N PRO A 144 -7.81 8.11 2.50
CA PRO A 144 -9.11 8.03 1.83
C PRO A 144 -9.71 9.41 1.55
N ALA A 145 -9.47 10.39 2.43
CA ALA A 145 -9.87 11.78 2.21
C ALA A 145 -9.23 12.38 0.95
N ALA A 146 -7.93 12.19 0.72
CA ALA A 146 -7.24 12.65 -0.48
C ALA A 146 -7.75 11.96 -1.73
N ILE A 147 -7.94 10.63 -1.67
CA ILE A 147 -8.50 9.85 -2.79
C ILE A 147 -9.85 10.43 -3.17
N ILE A 148 -10.78 10.62 -2.23
CA ILE A 148 -12.11 11.15 -2.54
C ILE A 148 -12.03 12.60 -3.02
N SER A 149 -11.21 13.46 -2.40
CA SER A 149 -11.17 14.90 -2.67
C SER A 149 -10.49 15.26 -4.00
N ALA A 150 -9.55 14.42 -4.45
CA ALA A 150 -8.82 14.63 -5.70
C ALA A 150 -9.77 14.77 -6.90
N THR A 151 -9.48 15.62 -7.86
CA THR A 151 -10.40 15.85 -9.00
C THR A 151 -10.38 14.73 -10.05
N PHE A 152 -9.54 13.70 -9.86
CA PHE A 152 -9.45 12.58 -10.79
C PHE A 152 -10.63 11.61 -10.65
N ALA A 153 -11.13 11.08 -11.77
CA ALA A 153 -12.10 9.98 -11.78
C ALA A 153 -11.44 8.64 -11.44
N GLU A 154 -10.22 8.44 -11.93
CA GLU A 154 -9.40 7.26 -11.66
C GLU A 154 -8.11 7.70 -10.93
N VAL A 155 -7.82 7.09 -9.79
CA VAL A 155 -6.74 7.49 -8.89
C VAL A 155 -5.77 6.35 -8.66
N LEU A 156 -4.48 6.62 -8.85
CA LEU A 156 -3.40 5.87 -8.21
C LEU A 156 -2.94 6.64 -6.98
N PHE A 157 -3.30 6.17 -5.80
CA PHE A 157 -2.81 6.72 -4.54
C PHE A 157 -1.45 6.12 -4.20
N LEU A 158 -0.52 6.98 -3.75
CA LEU A 158 0.80 6.60 -3.24
C LEU A 158 1.09 7.29 -1.91
N ASP A 159 1.54 6.51 -0.92
CA ASP A 159 2.23 7.09 0.23
C ASP A 159 3.55 7.74 -0.22
N CYS A 160 4.06 8.70 0.56
CA CYS A 160 5.33 9.37 0.28
C CYS A 160 6.53 8.40 0.20
N ASP A 161 6.42 7.20 0.75
CA ASP A 161 7.43 6.14 0.75
C ASP A 161 7.06 4.93 -0.14
N ALA A 162 6.08 5.11 -1.03
CA ALA A 162 5.72 4.17 -2.07
C ALA A 162 6.17 4.68 -3.43
N TYR A 163 7.37 4.28 -3.85
CA TYR A 163 8.03 4.85 -5.01
C TYR A 163 7.64 4.13 -6.30
N ILE A 164 7.26 4.91 -7.31
CA ILE A 164 7.01 4.38 -8.65
C ILE A 164 8.31 3.88 -9.28
N THR A 165 8.20 2.75 -9.98
CA THR A 165 9.32 2.06 -10.64
C THR A 165 9.25 2.15 -12.15
N ARG A 166 8.08 2.55 -12.70
CA ARG A 166 7.82 2.80 -14.13
C ARG A 166 6.54 3.61 -14.32
N ASP A 167 6.29 4.10 -15.53
CA ASP A 167 5.04 4.82 -15.84
C ASP A 167 3.82 3.94 -15.50
N PRO A 168 2.94 4.37 -14.58
CA PRO A 168 1.80 3.57 -14.15
C PRO A 168 0.60 3.64 -15.09
N ILE A 169 0.67 4.36 -16.22
CA ILE A 169 -0.47 4.51 -17.14
C ILE A 169 -1.05 3.16 -17.59
N ASP A 170 -0.19 2.16 -17.79
CA ASP A 170 -0.58 0.82 -18.22
C ASP A 170 -1.46 0.09 -17.20
N LEU A 171 -1.32 0.39 -15.90
CA LEU A 171 -2.21 -0.17 -14.88
C LEU A 171 -3.66 0.27 -15.11
N PHE A 172 -3.86 1.51 -15.58
CA PHE A 172 -5.20 2.00 -15.89
C PHE A 172 -5.71 1.46 -17.23
N LEU A 173 -4.83 1.36 -18.23
CA LEU A 173 -5.23 1.06 -19.61
C LEU A 173 -5.34 -0.43 -19.93
N SER A 174 -4.53 -1.27 -19.28
CA SER A 174 -4.29 -2.65 -19.72
C SER A 174 -4.36 -3.70 -18.63
N ASP A 175 -4.29 -3.32 -17.34
CA ASP A 175 -4.41 -4.32 -16.27
C ASP A 175 -5.80 -4.98 -16.30
N PRO A 176 -5.90 -6.29 -16.55
CA PRO A 176 -7.19 -6.94 -16.77
C PRO A 176 -8.08 -6.94 -15.53
N MET A 177 -7.49 -6.97 -14.33
CA MET A 177 -8.25 -6.97 -13.09
C MET A 177 -8.71 -5.56 -12.72
N TYR A 178 -7.93 -4.53 -13.01
CA TYR A 178 -8.37 -3.14 -12.88
C TYR A 178 -9.54 -2.87 -13.83
N LEU A 179 -9.41 -3.23 -15.11
CA LEU A 179 -10.47 -3.06 -16.09
C LEU A 179 -11.74 -3.84 -15.69
N LYS A 180 -11.60 -5.02 -15.07
CA LYS A 180 -12.75 -5.83 -14.62
C LYS A 180 -13.41 -5.33 -13.34
N PHE A 181 -12.66 -4.86 -12.35
CA PHE A 181 -13.19 -4.55 -11.02
C PHE A 181 -13.26 -3.05 -10.70
N GLY A 182 -12.46 -2.22 -11.36
CA GLY A 182 -12.32 -0.80 -11.07
C GLY A 182 -11.58 -0.50 -9.77
N ALA A 183 -11.00 -1.52 -9.12
CA ALA A 183 -10.17 -1.34 -7.93
C ALA A 183 -9.11 -2.45 -7.85
N LEU A 184 -7.84 -2.05 -7.79
CA LEU A 184 -6.72 -2.91 -7.38
C LEU A 184 -6.22 -2.49 -6.01
N PHE A 185 -6.15 -3.47 -5.13
CA PHE A 185 -5.46 -3.42 -3.85
C PHE A 185 -4.27 -4.37 -3.86
N PHE A 186 -3.38 -4.17 -2.90
CA PHE A 186 -2.17 -4.98 -2.77
C PHE A 186 -2.08 -5.58 -1.36
N PRO A 187 -1.54 -6.78 -1.21
CA PRO A 187 -1.34 -7.39 0.10
C PRO A 187 -0.25 -6.64 0.88
N ASP A 188 -0.50 -6.48 2.17
CA ASP A 188 0.50 -6.20 3.20
C ASP A 188 1.30 -7.49 3.47
N ALA A 189 2.36 -7.42 4.27
CA ALA A 189 3.11 -8.58 4.73
C ALA A 189 2.32 -9.45 5.73
N TYR A 190 1.27 -8.90 6.33
CA TYR A 190 0.49 -9.55 7.37
C TYR A 190 -0.83 -10.12 6.83
N GLN A 191 -1.12 -11.37 7.21
CA GLN A 191 -2.45 -11.93 7.07
C GLN A 191 -3.42 -11.29 8.06
N SER A 192 -4.72 -11.37 7.76
CA SER A 192 -5.76 -10.85 8.62
C SER A 192 -5.72 -11.52 9.98
N ARG A 193 -5.50 -10.70 11.00
CA ARG A 193 -5.49 -11.10 12.40
C ARG A 193 -6.76 -10.65 13.13
N GLN A 194 -7.75 -10.14 12.40
CA GLN A 194 -8.97 -9.56 12.96
C GLN A 194 -9.82 -10.63 13.65
N HIS A 195 -10.35 -10.27 14.83
CA HIS A 195 -11.28 -11.09 15.58
C HIS A 195 -12.51 -11.49 14.73
N PRO A 196 -13.02 -12.75 14.82
CA PRO A 196 -14.19 -13.23 14.06
C PRO A 196 -15.41 -12.31 14.12
N GLY A 197 -15.68 -11.75 15.29
CA GLY A 197 -16.81 -10.84 15.49
C GLY A 197 -16.74 -9.55 14.66
N VAL A 198 -15.55 -9.11 14.22
CA VAL A 198 -15.43 -7.98 13.26
C VAL A 198 -16.09 -8.36 11.95
N TRP A 199 -15.81 -9.54 11.42
CA TRP A 199 -16.39 -9.98 10.15
C TRP A 199 -17.93 -10.07 10.23
N ASN A 200 -18.46 -10.49 11.37
CA ASN A 200 -19.91 -10.48 11.64
C ASN A 200 -20.50 -9.07 11.61
N LEU A 201 -19.80 -8.05 12.14
CA LEU A 201 -20.26 -6.66 12.08
C LEU A 201 -20.47 -6.16 10.66
N PHE A 202 -19.61 -6.59 9.73
CA PHE A 202 -19.68 -6.20 8.32
C PHE A 202 -20.43 -7.23 7.47
N ASN A 203 -21.13 -8.18 8.09
CA ASN A 203 -21.92 -9.23 7.44
C ASN A 203 -21.14 -9.96 6.33
N THR A 204 -19.89 -10.30 6.61
CA THR A 204 -18.98 -10.97 5.67
C THR A 204 -18.38 -12.22 6.30
N SER A 205 -18.02 -13.19 5.46
CA SER A 205 -17.25 -14.37 5.89
C SER A 205 -15.89 -13.95 6.43
N CYS A 206 -15.40 -14.67 7.44
CA CYS A 206 -14.07 -14.48 7.98
C CYS A 206 -12.99 -14.87 6.94
N GLY A 207 -12.04 -13.98 6.67
CA GLY A 207 -10.95 -14.19 5.72
C GLY A 207 -9.71 -14.82 6.38
N GLU A 208 -9.75 -16.13 6.69
CA GLU A 208 -8.69 -16.82 7.46
C GLU A 208 -7.30 -16.75 6.81
N HIS A 209 -7.24 -16.69 5.48
CA HIS A 209 -6.01 -16.62 4.70
C HIS A 209 -5.93 -15.34 3.86
N GLU A 210 -6.76 -14.36 4.17
CA GLU A 210 -6.79 -13.08 3.45
C GLU A 210 -5.72 -12.15 4.00
N TYR A 211 -4.94 -11.52 3.12
CA TYR A 211 -3.97 -10.52 3.52
C TYR A 211 -4.66 -9.21 3.93
N GLU A 212 -4.08 -8.53 4.92
CA GLU A 212 -4.38 -7.12 5.15
C GLU A 212 -3.99 -6.32 3.90
N PHE A 213 -4.61 -5.16 3.65
CA PHE A 213 -4.24 -4.33 2.51
C PHE A 213 -3.02 -3.48 2.84
N ASP A 214 -2.14 -3.31 1.86
CA ASP A 214 -1.12 -2.29 1.90
C ASP A 214 -1.68 -0.99 1.30
N SER A 215 -2.19 -0.10 2.16
CA SER A 215 -2.77 1.18 1.72
C SER A 215 -1.74 2.22 1.31
N ALA A 216 -0.45 1.87 1.23
CA ALA A 216 0.56 2.73 0.62
C ALA A 216 0.42 2.80 -0.91
N THR A 217 -0.33 1.88 -1.52
CA THR A 217 -0.63 1.90 -2.95
C THR A 217 -2.07 1.43 -3.19
N ILE A 218 -2.89 2.26 -3.82
CA ILE A 218 -4.29 1.94 -4.12
C ILE A 218 -4.61 2.45 -5.52
N LEU A 219 -5.19 1.62 -6.38
CA LEU A 219 -5.64 2.02 -7.71
C LEU A 219 -7.15 1.87 -7.80
N VAL A 220 -7.89 2.93 -8.07
CA VAL A 220 -9.37 2.92 -8.07
C VAL A 220 -9.97 3.78 -9.17
N ASP A 221 -11.01 3.28 -9.81
CA ASP A 221 -12.02 4.06 -10.55
C ASP A 221 -13.12 4.44 -9.56
N LYS A 222 -13.15 5.72 -9.18
CA LYS A 222 -14.10 6.21 -8.17
C LYS A 222 -15.54 6.01 -8.60
N LYS A 223 -15.88 6.12 -9.88
CA LYS A 223 -17.26 5.98 -10.34
C LYS A 223 -17.76 4.57 -10.10
N ARG A 224 -16.91 3.57 -10.39
CA ARG A 224 -17.25 2.15 -10.26
C ARG A 224 -17.29 1.68 -8.81
N VAL A 225 -16.44 2.23 -7.95
CA VAL A 225 -16.29 1.78 -6.56
C VAL A 225 -16.68 2.83 -5.52
N TRP A 226 -17.45 3.85 -5.92
CA TRP A 226 -17.77 5.02 -5.12
C TRP A 226 -18.29 4.68 -3.72
N ASN A 227 -19.27 3.79 -3.65
CA ASN A 227 -19.91 3.42 -2.38
C ASN A 227 -18.91 2.78 -1.40
N GLY A 228 -17.99 1.95 -1.89
CA GLY A 228 -16.94 1.34 -1.10
C GLY A 228 -15.98 2.39 -0.55
N LEU A 229 -15.48 3.27 -1.43
CA LEU A 229 -14.59 4.38 -1.05
C LEU A 229 -15.24 5.34 -0.06
N TYR A 230 -16.50 5.72 -0.28
CA TYR A 230 -17.20 6.65 0.58
C TYR A 230 -17.45 6.06 1.97
N MET A 231 -17.85 4.78 2.04
CA MET A 231 -17.95 4.06 3.31
C MET A 231 -16.60 4.01 4.03
N THR A 232 -15.52 3.69 3.31
CA THR A 232 -14.16 3.75 3.87
C THR A 232 -13.86 5.12 4.46
N LYS A 233 -14.12 6.21 3.73
CA LYS A 233 -13.92 7.57 4.26
C LYS A 233 -14.76 7.81 5.52
N LEU A 234 -16.03 7.44 5.53
CA LEU A 234 -16.90 7.63 6.71
C LEU A 234 -16.42 6.84 7.93
N MET A 235 -15.89 5.64 7.74
CA MET A 235 -15.25 4.87 8.82
C MET A 235 -14.02 5.60 9.37
N ASN A 236 -13.21 6.23 8.50
CA ASN A 236 -12.04 7.01 8.91
C ASN A 236 -12.39 8.36 9.55
N ASP A 237 -13.52 8.97 9.22
CA ASP A 237 -14.03 10.13 9.97
C ASP A 237 -14.42 9.77 11.41
N ASN A 238 -14.73 8.49 11.65
CA ASN A 238 -15.06 7.93 12.94
C ASN A 238 -13.89 7.08 13.50
N TYR A 239 -12.65 7.49 13.19
CA TYR A 239 -11.44 6.71 13.49
C TYR A 239 -11.34 6.28 14.97
N GLU A 240 -11.82 7.09 15.92
CA GLU A 240 -11.70 6.78 17.36
C GLU A 240 -12.37 5.45 17.70
N LEU A 241 -13.52 5.20 17.09
CA LEU A 241 -14.28 3.97 17.29
C LEU A 241 -13.69 2.83 16.44
N PHE A 242 -13.46 3.09 15.15
CA PHE A 242 -13.02 2.05 14.21
C PHE A 242 -11.56 1.61 14.43
N TYR A 243 -10.62 2.49 14.74
CA TYR A 243 -9.22 2.12 14.96
C TYR A 243 -9.01 1.52 16.35
N LYS A 244 -9.86 1.85 17.33
CA LYS A 244 -9.78 1.22 18.64
C LYS A 244 -10.37 -0.19 18.64
N HIS A 245 -11.49 -0.39 17.95
CA HIS A 245 -12.29 -1.59 18.10
C HIS A 245 -12.41 -2.46 16.85
N VAL A 246 -11.91 -2.05 15.68
CA VAL A 246 -12.13 -2.80 14.42
C VAL A 246 -10.86 -3.01 13.61
N THR A 247 -10.05 -1.95 13.47
CA THR A 247 -8.94 -1.85 12.52
C THR A 247 -7.67 -1.34 13.21
N ASP A 248 -6.50 -1.42 12.58
CA ASP A 248 -5.22 -0.85 13.09
C ASP A 248 -4.82 0.38 12.25
N GLY A 249 -5.83 1.08 11.73
CA GLY A 249 -5.66 2.21 10.83
C GLY A 249 -6.55 2.13 9.59
N ASP A 250 -6.26 2.99 8.62
CA ASP A 250 -7.04 3.14 7.40
C ASP A 250 -7.04 1.87 6.53
N LYS A 251 -5.95 1.11 6.52
CA LYS A 251 -5.78 -0.01 5.57
C LYS A 251 -6.93 -1.01 5.55
N ASP A 252 -7.42 -1.41 6.73
CA ASP A 252 -8.52 -2.36 6.84
C ASP A 252 -9.88 -1.73 6.58
N THR A 253 -10.02 -0.41 6.69
CA THR A 253 -11.28 0.27 6.39
C THR A 253 -11.60 0.25 4.89
N PHE A 254 -10.59 0.14 4.01
CA PHE A 254 -10.83 -0.12 2.59
C PHE A 254 -11.46 -1.50 2.39
N ARG A 255 -10.83 -2.53 2.94
CA ARG A 255 -11.31 -3.91 2.84
C ARG A 255 -12.72 -4.09 3.42
N LEU A 256 -12.94 -3.60 4.64
CA LEU A 256 -14.22 -3.73 5.34
C LEU A 256 -15.31 -2.86 4.73
N GLY A 257 -14.99 -1.63 4.33
CA GLY A 257 -15.94 -0.72 3.67
C GLY A 257 -16.44 -1.25 2.33
N PHE A 258 -15.55 -1.80 1.51
CA PHE A 258 -15.92 -2.43 0.24
C PHE A 258 -16.79 -3.67 0.45
N ARG A 259 -16.43 -4.54 1.42
CA ARG A 259 -17.23 -5.72 1.75
C ARG A 259 -18.63 -5.36 2.24
N TYR A 260 -18.74 -4.40 3.16
CA TYR A 260 -20.02 -3.94 3.69
C TYR A 260 -20.94 -3.35 2.62
N MET A 261 -20.36 -2.65 1.65
CA MET A 261 -21.09 -2.08 0.52
C MET A 261 -21.27 -3.06 -0.64
N ASN A 262 -20.82 -4.31 -0.50
CA ASN A 262 -20.81 -5.33 -1.56
C ASN A 262 -20.18 -4.85 -2.87
N VAL A 263 -19.13 -4.02 -2.76
CA VAL A 263 -18.35 -3.52 -3.89
C VAL A 263 -17.21 -4.48 -4.16
N LYS A 264 -17.18 -5.05 -5.36
CA LYS A 264 -16.12 -5.97 -5.78
C LYS A 264 -14.82 -5.21 -6.04
N TYR A 265 -13.71 -5.85 -5.70
CA TYR A 265 -12.35 -5.37 -5.94
C TYR A 265 -11.45 -6.56 -6.27
N TYR A 266 -10.25 -6.29 -6.77
CA TYR A 266 -9.20 -7.29 -6.90
C TYR A 266 -8.04 -6.97 -5.96
N ILE A 267 -7.49 -8.00 -5.33
CA ILE A 267 -6.24 -7.92 -4.60
C ILE A 267 -5.17 -8.67 -5.41
N VAL A 268 -4.07 -8.00 -5.76
CA VAL A 268 -2.96 -8.60 -6.49
C VAL A 268 -2.14 -9.46 -5.52
N MET A 269 -2.60 -10.71 -5.32
CA MET A 269 -2.06 -11.67 -4.35
C MET A 269 -0.73 -12.30 -4.81
N ILE A 270 0.22 -11.46 -5.21
CA ILE A 270 1.51 -11.88 -5.73
C ILE A 270 2.59 -11.31 -4.81
N PRO A 271 3.13 -12.11 -3.87
CA PRO A 271 4.15 -11.64 -2.95
C PRO A 271 5.38 -11.11 -3.69
N CYS A 272 5.74 -9.85 -3.50
CA CYS A 272 6.90 -9.22 -4.13
C CYS A 272 7.68 -8.37 -3.11
N ALA A 273 8.99 -8.61 -2.97
CA ALA A 273 9.86 -7.78 -2.14
C ALA A 273 11.19 -7.46 -2.83
N THR A 274 11.74 -6.28 -2.58
CA THR A 274 13.09 -5.88 -3.01
C THR A 274 14.00 -5.86 -1.78
N GLY A 275 15.19 -6.44 -1.89
CA GLY A 275 16.11 -6.57 -0.76
C GLY A 275 17.46 -7.14 -1.16
N SER A 276 18.29 -7.58 -0.21
CA SER A 276 19.59 -8.19 -0.54
C SER A 276 19.54 -9.72 -0.60
N PHE A 277 20.47 -10.30 -1.36
CA PHE A 277 20.76 -11.73 -1.32
C PHE A 277 22.25 -11.95 -1.00
N ASP A 278 22.56 -12.63 0.09
CA ASP A 278 23.94 -12.87 0.56
C ASP A 278 24.59 -14.15 -0.03
N GLY A 279 23.90 -14.82 -0.95
CA GLY A 279 24.30 -16.13 -1.49
C GLY A 279 23.52 -17.29 -0.89
N ILE A 280 22.95 -17.10 0.31
CA ILE A 280 22.27 -18.15 1.10
C ILE A 280 20.87 -17.69 1.54
N ARG A 281 20.65 -16.38 1.71
CA ARG A 281 19.40 -15.81 2.23
C ARG A 281 18.98 -14.58 1.44
N PHE A 282 17.69 -14.52 1.12
CA PHE A 282 17.04 -13.31 0.65
C PHE A 282 16.45 -12.53 1.82
N CYS A 283 16.77 -11.24 1.89
CA CYS A 283 16.40 -10.32 2.96
C CYS A 283 15.68 -9.11 2.33
N GLY A 284 14.36 -9.21 2.18
CA GLY A 284 13.52 -8.14 1.64
C GLY A 284 13.43 -6.94 2.58
N TRP A 285 13.49 -5.73 2.05
CA TRP A 285 13.37 -4.49 2.84
C TRP A 285 12.14 -3.64 2.48
N THR A 286 11.58 -3.92 1.30
CA THR A 286 10.43 -3.22 0.75
C THR A 286 9.41 -4.23 0.24
N LEU A 287 8.16 -3.76 0.09
CA LEU A 287 7.08 -4.52 -0.55
C LEU A 287 6.87 -3.95 -1.95
N CYS A 288 7.19 -4.71 -2.99
CA CYS A 288 6.91 -4.31 -4.36
C CYS A 288 5.50 -4.72 -4.80
N LYS A 289 4.92 -3.94 -5.72
CA LYS A 289 3.55 -4.08 -6.23
C LYS A 289 3.61 -4.28 -7.74
N THR A 290 3.01 -5.37 -8.22
CA THR A 290 2.98 -5.73 -9.64
C THR A 290 1.66 -5.34 -10.30
N ASP A 291 1.57 -5.48 -11.62
CA ASP A 291 0.26 -5.70 -12.26
C ASP A 291 -0.34 -7.07 -11.83
N SER A 292 -1.61 -7.28 -12.17
CA SER A 292 -2.37 -8.49 -11.84
C SER A 292 -1.88 -9.75 -12.56
N LEU A 293 -1.00 -9.61 -13.55
CA LEU A 293 -0.37 -10.71 -14.28
C LEU A 293 1.07 -10.98 -13.83
N ALA A 294 1.59 -10.21 -12.87
CA ALA A 294 2.99 -10.20 -12.46
C ALA A 294 4.01 -10.06 -13.59
N GLN A 295 3.63 -9.35 -14.66
CA GLN A 295 4.55 -9.08 -15.78
C GLN A 295 5.49 -7.93 -15.42
N HIS A 296 4.99 -6.95 -14.67
CA HIS A 296 5.76 -5.76 -14.33
C HIS A 296 5.55 -5.32 -12.89
N ILE A 297 6.58 -4.67 -12.33
CA ILE A 297 6.56 -4.05 -11.01
C ILE A 297 6.39 -2.55 -11.19
N TYR A 298 5.41 -1.97 -10.49
CA TYR A 298 5.02 -0.56 -10.63
C TYR A 298 5.34 0.29 -9.42
N VAL A 299 5.31 -0.29 -8.22
CA VAL A 299 5.54 0.45 -6.99
C VAL A 299 6.43 -0.34 -6.04
N ASN A 300 7.27 0.35 -5.30
CA ASN A 300 8.05 -0.23 -4.23
C ASN A 300 7.81 0.54 -2.92
N HIS A 301 7.10 -0.07 -1.98
CA HIS A 301 6.76 0.51 -0.69
C HIS A 301 7.83 0.18 0.36
N VAL A 302 8.44 1.24 0.89
CA VAL A 302 9.52 1.17 1.86
C VAL A 302 8.94 0.99 3.27
N HIS A 303 8.93 -0.26 3.75
CA HIS A 303 8.29 -0.61 5.02
C HIS A 303 9.28 -0.68 6.20
N LEU A 304 10.51 -1.17 6.00
CA LEU A 304 11.47 -1.41 7.10
C LEU A 304 12.36 -0.21 7.43
N PHE A 305 12.64 0.64 6.45
CA PHE A 305 13.46 1.84 6.62
C PHE A 305 12.76 2.95 7.41
N LYS A 306 11.47 2.80 7.72
CA LYS A 306 10.69 3.73 8.57
C LYS A 306 11.20 3.78 10.01
N TYR A 307 11.83 2.70 10.47
CA TYR A 307 12.19 2.52 11.88
C TYR A 307 13.70 2.38 12.12
N GLU A 308 14.52 2.27 11.08
CA GLU A 308 15.98 2.16 11.17
C GLU A 308 16.69 3.02 10.11
N ARG A 309 17.75 3.75 10.52
CA ARG A 309 18.65 4.44 9.59
C ARG A 309 19.53 3.40 8.90
N ILE A 310 19.08 2.86 7.77
CA ILE A 310 19.93 2.05 6.91
C ILE A 310 20.78 3.02 6.07
N SER A 311 22.10 2.92 6.20
CA SER A 311 23.04 3.68 5.36
C SER A 311 23.11 3.03 3.98
N TYR A 312 22.71 3.77 2.96
CA TYR A 312 22.76 3.32 1.59
C TYR A 312 24.16 3.53 1.02
N THR A 313 24.91 2.43 0.84
CA THR A 313 26.17 2.44 0.10
C THR A 313 26.01 1.60 -1.16
N SER A 314 26.73 1.95 -2.23
CA SER A 314 26.79 1.15 -3.46
C SER A 314 27.21 -0.31 -3.17
N ALA A 315 28.05 -0.53 -2.16
CA ALA A 315 28.45 -1.85 -1.69
C ALA A 315 27.30 -2.65 -1.05
N ASN A 316 26.42 -2.00 -0.27
CA ASN A 316 25.25 -2.64 0.35
C ASN A 316 24.16 -3.00 -0.69
N LEU A 317 24.12 -2.29 -1.82
CA LEU A 317 23.06 -2.40 -2.83
C LEU A 317 23.46 -3.16 -4.09
N GLY A 318 24.76 -3.50 -4.27
CA GLY A 318 25.24 -4.33 -5.39
C GLY A 318 24.64 -5.74 -5.44
N TYR A 319 24.05 -6.19 -4.34
CA TYR A 319 23.35 -7.48 -4.20
C TYR A 319 21.83 -7.34 -4.13
N THR A 320 21.26 -6.20 -4.54
CA THR A 320 19.81 -6.01 -4.47
C THR A 320 19.10 -6.94 -5.47
N ARG A 321 18.21 -7.78 -4.95
CA ARG A 321 17.36 -8.71 -5.69
C ARG A 321 15.90 -8.37 -5.46
N ILE A 322 15.08 -8.80 -6.40
CA ILE A 322 13.63 -8.88 -6.26
C ILE A 322 13.28 -10.35 -6.05
N GLY A 323 12.61 -10.65 -4.95
CA GLY A 323 11.94 -11.92 -4.74
C GLY A 323 10.47 -11.79 -5.12
N LEU A 324 9.98 -12.71 -5.95
CA LEU A 324 8.59 -12.77 -6.38
C LEU A 324 8.05 -14.18 -6.13
N GLY A 325 6.93 -14.30 -5.41
CA GLY A 325 6.20 -15.56 -5.27
C GLY A 325 5.55 -15.97 -6.59
N ASP A 326 5.42 -17.27 -6.84
CA ASP A 326 4.80 -17.79 -8.06
C ASP A 326 3.36 -17.25 -8.21
N PRO A 327 3.05 -16.48 -9.25
CA PRO A 327 1.72 -15.92 -9.45
C PRO A 327 0.65 -17.00 -9.71
N ASN A 328 1.06 -18.22 -10.07
CA ASN A 328 0.16 -19.36 -10.30
C ASN A 328 -0.04 -20.21 -9.04
N ASN A 329 0.51 -19.81 -7.90
CA ASN A 329 0.47 -20.60 -6.70
C ASN A 329 0.21 -19.76 -5.44
N ASN A 330 -0.95 -19.98 -4.82
CA ASN A 330 -1.38 -19.26 -3.62
C ASN A 330 -0.77 -19.79 -2.31
N SER A 331 0.26 -20.64 -2.38
CA SER A 331 0.92 -21.23 -1.21
C SER A 331 2.11 -20.41 -0.71
N PHE A 332 2.39 -19.24 -1.30
CA PHE A 332 3.49 -18.38 -0.85
C PHE A 332 3.04 -17.44 0.26
N PHE A 333 3.88 -17.32 1.29
CA PHE A 333 3.64 -16.50 2.46
C PHE A 333 4.73 -15.43 2.59
N PHE A 334 4.31 -14.20 2.84
CA PHE A 334 5.20 -13.20 3.43
C PHE A 334 5.39 -13.47 4.91
N VAL A 335 6.64 -13.44 5.35
CA VAL A 335 6.96 -13.43 6.78
C VAL A 335 7.85 -12.23 7.07
N HIS A 336 7.33 -11.32 7.89
CA HIS A 336 8.12 -10.24 8.46
C HIS A 336 8.86 -10.79 9.69
N CYS A 337 10.18 -10.79 9.66
CA CYS A 337 11.01 -11.34 10.72
C CYS A 337 11.95 -10.29 11.31
N ARG A 338 12.23 -10.41 12.62
CA ARG A 338 13.26 -9.63 13.32
C ARG A 338 14.47 -10.54 13.59
N LEU A 339 15.68 -10.14 13.16
CA LEU A 339 16.89 -10.93 13.41
C LEU A 339 17.21 -10.85 14.91
N SER A 340 17.38 -11.98 15.59
CA SER A 340 17.56 -12.01 17.06
C SER A 340 18.89 -11.39 17.52
N GLU A 341 19.89 -11.34 16.63
CA GLU A 341 21.25 -10.87 16.94
C GLU A 341 21.60 -9.50 16.31
N THR A 342 20.73 -8.95 15.46
CA THR A 342 20.91 -7.64 14.85
C THR A 342 19.60 -6.87 14.92
N SER A 343 19.60 -5.56 15.14
CA SER A 343 18.35 -4.78 15.15
C SER A 343 17.55 -4.86 13.84
N LYS A 344 18.20 -5.33 12.76
CA LYS A 344 17.68 -5.44 11.40
C LYS A 344 16.47 -6.38 11.29
N SER A 345 15.44 -5.89 10.60
CA SER A 345 14.22 -6.64 10.24
C SER A 345 14.16 -6.88 8.73
N CYS A 346 13.50 -7.96 8.29
CA CYS A 346 13.44 -8.35 6.88
C CYS A 346 12.16 -9.10 6.48
N PHE A 347 11.76 -8.97 5.22
CA PHE A 347 10.68 -9.74 4.60
C PHE A 347 11.24 -10.98 3.91
N HIS A 348 10.70 -12.13 4.28
CA HIS A 348 10.96 -13.41 3.63
C HIS A 348 9.74 -13.82 2.82
N ILE A 349 9.97 -14.46 1.66
CA ILE A 349 8.94 -15.13 0.87
C ILE A 349 9.18 -16.62 1.07
N VAL A 350 8.22 -17.33 1.66
CA VAL A 350 8.36 -18.76 1.98
C VAL A 350 7.17 -19.55 1.43
N LYS A 351 7.42 -20.81 1.04
CA LYS A 351 6.41 -21.69 0.43
C LYS A 351 5.51 -22.41 1.44
N LYS A 352 5.94 -22.55 2.70
CA LYS A 352 5.16 -23.13 3.78
C LYS A 352 5.42 -22.35 5.06
N PRO A 353 4.40 -22.16 5.92
CA PRO A 353 4.62 -21.64 7.27
C PRO A 353 5.53 -22.63 8.00
N ASN A 354 6.76 -22.23 8.31
CA ASN A 354 7.65 -23.02 9.15
C ASN A 354 7.38 -22.61 10.60
N PRO A 355 6.98 -23.53 11.51
CA PRO A 355 6.69 -23.20 12.91
C PRO A 355 7.91 -22.64 13.68
N GLN A 356 9.13 -22.81 13.16
CA GLN A 356 10.33 -22.16 13.72
C GLN A 356 10.49 -20.69 13.31
N ILE A 357 9.80 -20.24 12.25
CA ILE A 357 9.79 -18.83 11.84
C ILE A 357 8.61 -18.16 12.56
N THR A 358 8.90 -17.51 13.67
CA THR A 358 7.93 -16.67 14.39
C THR A 358 8.17 -15.20 14.04
N ASN A 359 7.19 -14.31 14.25
CA ASN A 359 7.35 -12.86 14.06
C ASN A 359 8.56 -12.27 14.85
N SER A 360 9.11 -13.02 15.81
CA SER A 360 10.26 -12.68 16.66
C SER A 360 11.57 -13.39 16.32
N GLN A 361 11.57 -14.39 15.44
CA GLN A 361 12.77 -15.15 15.09
C GLN A 361 12.85 -15.32 13.58
N CYS A 362 13.82 -14.63 12.96
CA CYS A 362 14.22 -14.92 11.59
C CYS A 362 14.59 -16.39 11.42
N TYR A 363 14.28 -16.93 10.24
CA TYR A 363 14.87 -18.17 9.78
C TYR A 363 16.40 -18.01 9.83
N THR A 364 17.06 -18.73 10.76
CA THR A 364 18.52 -18.80 10.88
C THR A 364 19.10 -19.79 9.86
N GLY A 365 18.27 -20.70 9.34
CA GLY A 365 18.56 -21.47 8.16
C GLY A 365 18.67 -20.56 6.95
N GLY A 366 19.66 -20.78 6.10
CA GLY A 366 19.57 -20.33 4.72
C GLY A 366 18.37 -20.97 4.05
N ILE A 367 17.81 -20.34 3.01
CA ILE A 367 17.27 -21.17 1.94
C ILE A 367 18.48 -22.00 1.50
N GLN A 368 18.49 -23.31 1.78
CA GLN A 368 19.67 -24.11 1.47
C GLN A 368 19.93 -24.01 -0.04
N SER A 369 21.19 -23.93 -0.45
CA SER A 369 21.54 -23.82 -1.87
C SER A 369 20.86 -24.92 -2.69
N GLU A 370 20.73 -26.10 -2.10
CA GLU A 370 20.04 -27.28 -2.62
C GLU A 370 18.53 -27.06 -2.91
N GLU A 371 17.85 -26.15 -2.19
CA GLU A 371 16.46 -25.75 -2.47
C GLU A 371 16.35 -24.71 -3.60
N LEU A 372 17.46 -24.03 -3.92
CA LEU A 372 17.62 -23.12 -5.08
C LEU A 372 18.18 -23.86 -6.31
N GLU A 373 18.82 -25.02 -6.12
CA GLU A 373 19.58 -25.78 -7.14
C GLU A 373 18.72 -26.46 -8.20
N ASP A 374 17.40 -26.58 -8.00
CA ASP A 374 16.51 -27.20 -9.01
C ASP A 374 16.09 -26.24 -10.14
N HIS A 375 16.54 -24.97 -10.13
CA HIS A 375 16.34 -24.03 -11.24
C HIS A 375 17.58 -23.17 -11.47
N GLN A 376 18.06 -23.08 -12.71
CA GLN A 376 19.23 -22.29 -13.13
C GLN A 376 19.14 -20.80 -12.69
N TYR A 377 19.61 -20.47 -11.49
CA TYR A 377 19.55 -19.11 -10.94
C TYR A 377 20.89 -18.65 -10.36
N ALA A 378 21.88 -18.48 -11.23
CA ALA A 378 23.01 -17.57 -11.02
C ALA A 378 23.73 -17.18 -12.32
N SER A 379 23.07 -17.23 -13.48
CA SER A 379 23.69 -16.83 -14.75
C SER A 379 23.20 -15.47 -15.23
N ASN A 380 24.05 -14.76 -15.98
CA ASN A 380 23.92 -13.39 -16.48
C ASN A 380 22.71 -13.11 -17.41
N LYS A 381 21.63 -13.88 -17.35
CA LYS A 381 20.45 -13.68 -18.19
C LYS A 381 19.26 -13.21 -17.37
N SER A 382 18.70 -12.10 -17.85
CA SER A 382 17.40 -11.52 -17.51
C SER A 382 16.32 -12.60 -17.45
N LEU A 383 15.35 -12.45 -16.53
CA LEU A 383 14.31 -13.41 -16.16
C LEU A 383 13.98 -14.46 -17.22
N LEU A 384 14.17 -15.73 -16.86
CA LEU A 384 13.74 -16.87 -17.65
C LEU A 384 12.68 -17.62 -16.85
N TYR A 385 11.47 -17.70 -17.42
CA TYR A 385 10.45 -18.66 -17.02
C TYR A 385 10.91 -20.08 -17.39
N GLU A 386 10.40 -21.11 -16.72
CA GLU A 386 10.64 -22.51 -17.10
C GLU A 386 9.37 -23.34 -16.90
N GLU A 387 9.10 -24.28 -17.82
CA GLU A 387 7.78 -24.89 -18.03
C GLU A 387 7.48 -26.14 -17.18
N SER A 388 8.31 -26.49 -16.18
CA SER A 388 8.05 -27.72 -15.42
C SER A 388 8.38 -27.59 -13.93
N ARG A 389 7.36 -27.88 -13.09
CA ARG A 389 7.33 -28.00 -11.61
C ARG A 389 6.68 -26.83 -10.85
N LYS A 390 5.65 -27.20 -10.06
CA LYS A 390 4.53 -26.38 -9.55
C LYS A 390 4.81 -25.43 -8.38
N ASN A 391 6.03 -24.96 -8.09
CA ASN A 391 6.24 -24.00 -6.99
C ASN A 391 7.61 -23.29 -7.10
N ARG A 392 7.68 -22.00 -7.47
CA ARG A 392 8.98 -21.28 -7.58
C ARG A 392 8.96 -19.89 -6.95
N ILE A 393 10.07 -19.51 -6.31
CA ILE A 393 10.36 -18.10 -5.99
C ILE A 393 11.24 -17.58 -7.12
N LEU A 394 10.78 -16.57 -7.84
CA LEU A 394 11.54 -15.97 -8.92
C LEU A 394 12.43 -14.89 -8.32
N ILE A 395 13.75 -15.03 -8.48
CA ILE A 395 14.72 -14.04 -8.03
C ILE A 395 15.38 -13.36 -9.23
N SER A 396 15.31 -12.04 -9.30
CA SER A 396 15.98 -11.27 -10.36
C SER A 396 16.82 -10.14 -9.80
N LYS A 397 17.85 -9.72 -10.54
CA LYS A 397 18.55 -8.47 -10.24
C LYS A 397 17.55 -7.31 -10.36
N THR A 398 17.57 -6.42 -9.39
CA THR A 398 16.63 -5.28 -9.36
C THR A 398 16.69 -4.46 -10.65
N ASN A 399 17.87 -4.19 -11.17
CA ASN A 399 18.06 -3.43 -12.41
C ASN A 399 17.47 -4.10 -13.67
N ASN A 400 17.18 -5.41 -13.65
CA ASN A 400 16.56 -6.09 -14.79
C ASN A 400 15.05 -5.85 -14.86
N LEU A 401 14.38 -5.65 -13.72
CA LEU A 401 12.93 -5.47 -13.63
C LEU A 401 12.54 -4.02 -13.36
N ILE A 402 13.40 -3.32 -12.61
CA ILE A 402 13.28 -1.92 -12.28
C ILE A 402 14.61 -1.24 -12.65
N PRO A 403 14.77 -0.85 -13.93
CA PRO A 403 16.00 -0.23 -14.40
C PRO A 403 16.39 0.98 -13.54
N HIS A 404 17.65 1.02 -13.12
CA HIS A 404 18.24 2.11 -12.35
C HIS A 404 17.54 2.44 -11.01
N PHE A 405 16.71 1.53 -10.46
CA PHE A 405 16.00 1.79 -9.19
C PHE A 405 16.93 2.26 -8.08
N VAL A 406 18.02 1.51 -7.89
CA VAL A 406 19.00 1.73 -6.84
C VAL A 406 19.73 3.06 -7.06
N ASP A 407 20.18 3.30 -8.29
CA ASP A 407 20.92 4.52 -8.65
C ASP A 407 20.03 5.76 -8.47
N ASN A 408 18.76 5.68 -8.89
CA ASN A 408 17.80 6.76 -8.75
C ASN A 408 17.45 7.02 -7.28
N LEU A 409 17.21 5.97 -6.49
CA LEU A 409 16.92 6.09 -5.07
C LEU A 409 18.08 6.77 -4.34
N LEU A 410 19.32 6.31 -4.58
CA LEU A 410 20.53 6.90 -4.00
C LEU A 410 20.70 8.36 -4.39
N LYS A 411 20.55 8.67 -5.68
CA LYS A 411 20.67 10.02 -6.25
C LYS A 411 19.70 11.02 -5.63
N TYR A 412 18.55 10.55 -5.15
CA TYR A 412 17.50 11.44 -4.62
C TYR A 412 17.39 11.43 -3.10
N ILE A 413 17.95 10.42 -2.42
CA ILE A 413 18.04 10.36 -0.95
C ILE A 413 19.24 11.14 -0.42
N GLN A 414 20.37 11.18 -1.14
CA GLN A 414 21.56 11.99 -0.82
C GLN A 414 21.34 13.46 -1.19
#